data_AF-V4WAZ4-F1
#
_entry.id   AF-V4WAZ4-F1
#
_cell.length_a   1.000
_cell.length_b   1.000
_cell.length_c   1.000
_cell.angle_alpha   90.00
_cell.angle_beta   90.00
_cell.angle_gamma   90.00
#
_symmetry.space_group_name_H-M   'P 1'
#
loop_
_entity.id
_entity.type
_entity.pdbx_description
1 polymer ?
#
loop_
_entity_poly.entity_id
_entity_poly.type
_entity_poly.pdbx_seq_one_letter_code
_entity_poly.pdbx_strand_id
1 'polypeptide(L)'
;MQATAGRYENPEESPFFPDKLPHSFVPPFKYPQVLHPAGTSINKNKIIWDMYFNQLLPLFVAEGDDGNYASTATSDLACLQALSRRIHYGKFVAEVKFRDAPHEYELAIRAKDRDALMNLLTYENVEQMVKKRVEKKAMVLGQEVSLGNDGDKQARFKVDPSVVSRLYGDWIMPFTKLVQVEYLLRRLD
;
A
#
# COMPACT_ATOMS: atom_id res chain seq x y z
N MET A 1 -5.69 3.07 -20.79
CA MET A 1 -4.64 2.22 -21.39
C MET A 1 -4.36 0.97 -20.54
N GLN A 2 -3.91 1.07 -19.28
CA GLN A 2 -3.60 -0.16 -18.52
C GLN A 2 -4.81 -1.08 -18.27
N ALA A 3 -6.01 -0.51 -18.13
CA ALA A 3 -7.25 -1.28 -18.02
C ALA A 3 -7.56 -2.13 -19.26
N THR A 4 -7.33 -1.60 -20.46
CA THR A 4 -7.56 -2.34 -21.72
C THR A 4 -6.59 -3.50 -21.90
N ALA A 5 -5.45 -3.46 -21.18
CA ALA A 5 -4.48 -4.55 -21.10
C ALA A 5 -4.74 -5.51 -19.92
N GLY A 6 -5.94 -5.49 -19.32
CA GLY A 6 -6.35 -6.45 -18.27
C GLY A 6 -5.79 -6.19 -16.88
N ARG A 7 -5.14 -5.04 -16.61
CA ARG A 7 -4.50 -4.77 -15.30
C ARG A 7 -5.46 -4.99 -14.12
N TYR A 8 -6.67 -4.45 -14.22
CA TYR A 8 -7.64 -4.48 -13.11
C TYR A 8 -8.49 -5.77 -13.07
N GLU A 9 -8.18 -6.75 -13.92
CA GLU A 9 -8.66 -8.13 -13.74
C GLU A 9 -7.84 -8.87 -12.66
N ASN A 10 -6.61 -8.41 -12.40
CA ASN A 10 -5.76 -8.95 -11.34
C ASN A 10 -6.33 -8.55 -9.96
N PRO A 11 -6.59 -9.50 -9.04
CA PRO A 11 -7.16 -9.21 -7.72
C PRO A 11 -6.26 -8.37 -6.79
N GLU A 12 -4.96 -8.24 -7.12
CA GLU A 12 -4.02 -7.38 -6.39
C GLU A 12 -4.09 -5.90 -6.81
N GLU A 13 -4.71 -5.62 -7.96
CA GLU A 13 -4.82 -4.27 -8.53
C GLU A 13 -6.15 -3.63 -8.15
N SER A 14 -6.13 -2.33 -7.82
CA SER A 14 -7.34 -1.56 -7.50
C SER A 14 -7.32 -0.23 -8.24
N PRO A 15 -8.35 0.10 -9.05
CA PRO A 15 -8.39 1.33 -9.82
C PRO A 15 -8.71 2.54 -8.93
N PHE A 16 -8.08 3.69 -9.21
CA PHE A 16 -8.45 4.97 -8.56
C PHE A 16 -9.78 5.52 -9.10
N PHE A 17 -10.14 5.17 -10.34
CA PHE A 17 -11.36 5.59 -11.02
C PHE A 17 -12.14 4.37 -11.55
N PRO A 18 -12.78 3.58 -10.67
CA PRO A 18 -13.48 2.35 -11.07
C PRO A 18 -14.61 2.61 -12.08
N ASP A 19 -15.30 3.74 -11.97
CA ASP A 19 -16.48 4.08 -12.81
C ASP A 19 -16.11 4.46 -14.25
N LYS A 20 -14.81 4.59 -14.55
CA LYS A 20 -14.30 5.05 -15.86
C LYS A 20 -13.41 4.01 -16.55
N LEU A 21 -13.51 2.74 -16.16
CA LEU A 21 -12.70 1.69 -16.75
C LEU A 21 -13.25 1.26 -18.12
N PRO A 22 -12.44 1.33 -19.20
CA PRO A 22 -12.81 0.73 -20.47
C PRO A 22 -12.78 -0.80 -20.37
N HIS A 23 -13.48 -1.45 -21.31
CA HIS A 23 -13.43 -2.90 -21.46
C HIS A 23 -12.01 -3.40 -21.76
N SER A 24 -11.66 -4.57 -21.21
CA SER A 24 -10.38 -5.25 -21.44
C SER A 24 -10.34 -5.90 -22.83
N PHE A 25 -9.26 -5.73 -23.60
CA PHE A 25 -9.12 -6.37 -24.92
C PHE A 25 -8.32 -7.66 -24.86
N VAL A 26 -7.77 -8.00 -23.69
CA VAL A 26 -7.01 -9.24 -23.51
C VAL A 26 -7.95 -10.39 -23.15
N PRO A 27 -7.61 -11.64 -23.51
CA PRO A 27 -8.37 -12.80 -23.06
C PRO A 27 -8.43 -12.85 -21.52
N PRO A 28 -9.61 -13.15 -20.93
CA PRO A 28 -9.74 -13.22 -19.48
C PRO A 28 -8.79 -14.26 -18.88
N PHE A 29 -8.03 -13.85 -17.86
CA PHE A 29 -7.19 -14.77 -17.11
C PHE A 29 -7.92 -15.26 -15.85
N LYS A 30 -7.97 -16.59 -15.66
CA LYS A 30 -8.57 -17.19 -14.46
C LYS A 30 -7.58 -17.17 -13.31
N TYR A 31 -7.55 -16.06 -12.57
CA TYR A 31 -6.79 -15.98 -11.33
C TYR A 31 -7.31 -16.99 -10.28
N PRO A 32 -6.42 -17.58 -9.45
CA PRO A 32 -6.84 -18.40 -8.34
C PRO A 32 -7.79 -17.62 -7.41
N GLN A 33 -8.94 -18.22 -7.09
CA GLN A 33 -9.91 -17.62 -6.16
C GLN A 33 -9.45 -17.84 -4.72
N VAL A 34 -8.47 -17.04 -4.29
CA VAL A 34 -7.93 -17.09 -2.92
C VAL A 34 -8.82 -16.29 -1.96
N LEU A 35 -9.29 -15.12 -2.40
CA LEU A 35 -10.08 -14.19 -1.60
C LEU A 35 -11.57 -14.54 -1.58
N HIS A 36 -12.24 -14.23 -0.47
CA HIS A 36 -13.69 -14.32 -0.33
C HIS A 36 -14.39 -13.32 -1.26
N PRO A 37 -15.40 -13.73 -2.05
CA PRO A 37 -16.05 -12.85 -3.04
C PRO A 37 -16.54 -11.52 -2.45
N ALA A 38 -17.16 -11.53 -1.27
CA ALA A 38 -17.69 -10.31 -0.63
C ALA A 38 -16.60 -9.30 -0.23
N GLY A 39 -15.35 -9.76 -0.03
CA GLY A 39 -14.21 -8.91 0.30
C GLY A 39 -13.44 -8.36 -0.91
N THR A 40 -13.74 -8.83 -2.13
CA THR A 40 -13.00 -8.43 -3.34
C THR A 40 -13.21 -6.96 -3.71
N SER A 41 -14.42 -6.43 -3.47
CA SER A 41 -14.85 -5.06 -3.84
C SER A 41 -14.25 -3.94 -2.98
N ILE A 42 -13.50 -4.26 -1.93
CA ILE A 42 -12.90 -3.27 -1.03
C ILE A 42 -11.87 -2.43 -1.79
N ASN A 43 -12.10 -1.12 -1.86
CA ASN A 43 -11.20 -0.17 -2.49
C ASN A 43 -11.10 1.12 -1.64
N LYS A 44 -9.91 1.39 -1.12
CA LYS A 44 -9.56 2.54 -0.27
C LYS A 44 -8.74 3.60 -1.02
N ASN A 45 -8.71 3.55 -2.35
CA ASN A 45 -7.92 4.48 -3.18
C ASN A 45 -8.25 5.96 -2.97
N LYS A 46 -9.48 6.31 -2.57
CA LYS A 46 -9.82 7.70 -2.23
C LYS A 46 -8.98 8.24 -1.08
N ILE A 47 -8.78 7.43 -0.03
CA ILE A 47 -7.98 7.81 1.15
C ILE A 47 -6.48 7.81 0.78
N ILE A 48 -6.05 6.86 -0.06
CA ILE A 48 -4.66 6.79 -0.53
C ILE A 48 -4.31 8.01 -1.40
N TRP A 49 -5.23 8.43 -2.28
CA TRP A 49 -5.10 9.63 -3.10
C TRP A 49 -4.95 10.89 -2.24
N ASP A 50 -5.87 11.09 -1.30
CA ASP A 50 -5.85 12.24 -0.40
C ASP A 50 -4.54 12.30 0.41
N MET A 51 -4.16 11.18 1.03
CA MET A 51 -2.89 11.08 1.78
C MET A 51 -1.68 11.37 0.90
N TYR A 52 -1.65 10.84 -0.33
CA TYR A 52 -0.51 11.03 -1.24
C TYR A 52 -0.28 12.50 -1.54
N PHE A 53 -1.29 13.21 -2.04
CA PHE A 53 -1.13 14.59 -2.49
C PHE A 53 -1.09 15.59 -1.33
N ASN A 54 -1.93 15.41 -0.30
CA ASN A 54 -2.11 16.41 0.75
C ASN A 54 -1.18 16.22 1.95
N GLN A 55 -0.57 15.04 2.12
CA GLN A 55 0.24 14.74 3.30
C GLN A 55 1.63 14.24 2.95
N LEU A 56 1.75 13.31 1.99
CA LEU A 56 3.02 12.65 1.70
C LEU A 56 3.91 13.47 0.75
N LEU A 57 3.38 13.92 -0.40
CA LEU A 57 4.14 14.65 -1.42
C LEU A 57 4.89 15.87 -0.86
N PRO A 58 4.29 16.72 0.01
CA PRO A 58 4.99 17.86 0.60
C PRO A 58 6.16 17.51 1.53
N LEU A 59 6.30 16.26 1.98
CA LEU A 59 7.34 15.87 2.94
C LEU A 59 8.70 15.59 2.28
N PHE A 60 8.74 15.35 0.98
CA PHE A 60 9.98 14.97 0.28
C PHE A 60 10.19 15.66 -1.06
N VAL A 61 9.28 16.55 -1.46
CA VAL A 61 9.39 17.38 -2.67
C VAL A 61 9.62 18.83 -2.25
N ALA A 62 10.61 19.48 -2.86
CA ALA A 62 10.87 20.90 -2.65
C ALA A 62 9.81 21.74 -3.37
N GLU A 63 9.42 22.87 -2.77
CA GLU A 63 8.56 23.84 -3.44
C GLU A 63 9.27 24.43 -4.68
N GLY A 64 8.53 24.57 -5.77
CA GLY A 64 9.03 25.13 -7.03
C GLY A 64 8.30 24.60 -8.24
N ASP A 65 8.71 25.07 -9.41
CA ASP A 65 8.24 24.59 -10.71
C ASP A 65 9.44 24.49 -11.65
N ASP A 66 9.75 23.27 -12.07
CA ASP A 66 10.84 22.95 -12.99
C ASP A 66 10.34 22.65 -14.42
N GLY A 67 9.03 22.73 -14.67
CA GLY A 67 8.39 22.46 -15.95
C GLY A 67 8.24 20.98 -16.34
N ASN A 68 8.70 20.01 -15.52
CA ASN A 68 8.74 18.60 -15.88
C ASN A 68 7.43 17.84 -15.60
N TYR A 69 6.28 18.45 -15.90
CA TYR A 69 4.96 17.94 -15.49
C TYR A 69 4.66 16.52 -15.97
N ALA A 70 5.08 16.15 -17.19
CA ALA A 70 4.85 14.80 -17.73
C ALA A 70 5.63 13.73 -16.96
N SER A 71 6.87 14.03 -16.57
CA SER A 71 7.71 13.17 -15.74
C SER A 71 7.12 13.06 -14.34
N THR A 72 6.69 14.18 -13.75
CA THR A 72 6.03 14.22 -12.44
C THR A 72 4.77 13.35 -12.43
N ALA A 73 3.85 13.56 -13.36
CA ALA A 73 2.61 12.78 -13.44
C ALA A 73 2.86 11.27 -13.61
N THR A 74 3.94 10.89 -14.33
CA THR A 74 4.32 9.49 -14.50
C THR A 74 4.87 8.88 -13.20
N SER A 75 5.72 9.63 -12.48
CA SER A 75 6.23 9.24 -11.15
C SER A 75 5.11 9.13 -10.11
N ASP A 76 4.20 10.11 -10.08
CA ASP A 76 3.06 10.12 -9.16
C ASP A 76 2.16 8.91 -9.38
N LEU A 77 1.88 8.59 -10.65
CA LEU A 77 1.11 7.39 -11.00
C LEU A 77 1.81 6.12 -10.51
N ALA A 78 3.12 6.01 -10.68
CA ALA A 78 3.89 4.86 -10.22
C ALA A 78 3.82 4.72 -8.68
N CYS A 79 3.98 5.82 -7.95
CA CYS A 79 3.85 5.87 -6.50
C CYS A 79 2.45 5.47 -6.03
N LEU A 80 1.40 6.09 -6.57
CA LEU A 80 0.00 5.79 -6.24
C LEU A 80 -0.35 4.32 -6.48
N GLN A 81 0.12 3.74 -7.57
CA GLN A 81 -0.10 2.34 -7.90
C GLN A 81 0.64 1.40 -6.95
N ALA A 82 1.90 1.69 -6.62
CA ALA A 82 2.67 0.89 -5.65
C ALA A 82 2.05 0.94 -4.25
N LEU A 83 1.64 2.13 -3.80
CA LEU A 83 0.95 2.33 -2.53
C LEU A 83 -0.39 1.58 -2.50
N SER A 84 -1.20 1.76 -3.55
CA SER A 84 -2.49 1.08 -3.69
C SER A 84 -2.33 -0.43 -3.61
N ARG A 85 -1.42 -1.03 -4.40
CA ARG A 85 -1.17 -2.47 -4.37
C ARG A 85 -0.74 -2.93 -2.99
N ARG A 86 0.23 -2.24 -2.36
CA ARG A 86 0.74 -2.64 -1.04
C ARG A 86 -0.33 -2.60 0.05
N ILE A 87 -1.17 -1.57 0.04
CA ILE A 87 -2.24 -1.36 1.03
C ILE A 87 -3.36 -2.37 0.81
N HIS A 88 -3.81 -2.55 -0.43
CA HIS A 88 -4.87 -3.50 -0.77
C HIS A 88 -4.43 -4.96 -0.64
N TYR A 89 -3.12 -5.24 -0.64
CA TYR A 89 -2.59 -6.55 -0.26
C TYR A 89 -3.04 -6.99 1.15
N GLY A 90 -3.51 -6.05 1.98
CA GLY A 90 -4.20 -6.35 3.23
C GLY A 90 -5.34 -7.37 3.09
N LYS A 91 -6.01 -7.46 1.93
CA LYS A 91 -7.03 -8.51 1.67
C LYS A 91 -6.44 -9.91 1.81
N PHE A 92 -5.29 -10.15 1.16
CA PHE A 92 -4.59 -11.44 1.20
C PHE A 92 -4.01 -11.71 2.58
N VAL A 93 -3.45 -10.69 3.23
CA VAL A 93 -2.94 -10.83 4.61
C VAL A 93 -4.07 -11.23 5.56
N ALA A 94 -5.24 -10.60 5.46
CA ALA A 94 -6.41 -10.95 6.26
C ALA A 94 -6.90 -12.37 5.95
N GLU A 95 -6.95 -12.78 4.68
CA GLU A 95 -7.35 -14.14 4.31
C GLU A 95 -6.41 -15.19 4.91
N VAL A 96 -5.10 -14.97 4.84
CA VAL A 96 -4.10 -15.89 5.41
C VAL A 96 -4.28 -15.99 6.93
N LYS A 97 -4.40 -14.86 7.62
CA LYS A 97 -4.60 -14.83 9.07
C LYS A 97 -5.91 -15.51 9.49
N PHE A 98 -7.00 -15.25 8.78
CA PHE A 98 -8.29 -15.87 9.06
C PHE A 98 -8.23 -17.39 8.85
N ARG A 99 -7.56 -17.87 7.80
CA ARG A 99 -7.40 -19.31 7.56
C ARG A 99 -6.53 -20.01 8.60
N ASP A 100 -5.53 -19.31 9.13
CA ASP A 100 -4.62 -19.83 10.15
C ASP A 100 -5.34 -20.02 11.50
N ALA A 101 -6.14 -19.03 11.93
CA ALA A 101 -6.86 -19.08 13.19
C ALA A 101 -8.30 -18.53 13.09
N PRO A 102 -9.25 -19.24 12.43
CA PRO A 102 -10.59 -18.71 12.18
C PRO A 102 -11.35 -18.30 13.46
N HIS A 103 -11.24 -19.15 14.47
CA HIS A 103 -11.93 -19.00 15.76
C HIS A 103 -11.55 -17.73 16.52
N GLU A 104 -10.35 -17.18 16.30
CA GLU A 104 -9.92 -15.91 16.91
C GLU A 104 -10.69 -14.71 16.36
N TYR A 105 -11.12 -14.77 15.09
CA TYR A 105 -11.77 -13.66 14.40
C TYR A 105 -13.29 -13.79 14.35
N GLU A 106 -13.84 -15.01 14.35
CA GLU A 106 -15.27 -15.27 14.13
C GLU A 106 -16.20 -14.47 15.05
N LEU A 107 -15.88 -14.40 16.35
CA LEU A 107 -16.68 -13.65 17.32
C LEU A 107 -16.75 -12.15 16.96
N ALA A 108 -15.60 -11.54 16.70
CA ALA A 108 -15.51 -10.13 16.33
C ALA A 108 -16.16 -9.85 14.96
N ILE A 109 -16.02 -10.76 13.98
CA ILE A 109 -16.66 -10.63 12.67
C ILE A 109 -18.18 -10.67 12.80
N ARG A 110 -18.73 -11.64 13.55
CA ARG A 110 -20.19 -11.77 13.73
C ARG A 110 -20.78 -10.58 14.49
N ALA A 111 -20.06 -10.07 15.49
CA ALA A 111 -20.43 -8.86 16.23
C ALA A 111 -20.22 -7.57 15.43
N LYS A 112 -19.58 -7.64 14.25
CA LYS A 112 -19.12 -6.49 13.45
C LYS A 112 -18.24 -5.52 14.26
N ASP A 113 -17.46 -6.05 15.20
CA ASP A 113 -16.58 -5.29 16.10
C ASP A 113 -15.26 -4.94 15.40
N ARG A 114 -15.18 -3.70 14.94
CA ARG A 114 -14.02 -3.17 14.22
C ARG A 114 -12.79 -3.02 15.10
N ASP A 115 -12.99 -2.64 16.36
CA ASP A 115 -11.91 -2.32 17.27
C ASP A 115 -11.26 -3.60 17.77
N ALA A 116 -12.07 -4.62 18.08
CA ALA A 116 -11.56 -5.96 18.39
C ALA A 116 -10.72 -6.53 17.23
N LEU A 117 -11.21 -6.42 15.99
CA LEU A 117 -10.45 -6.85 14.81
C LEU A 117 -9.15 -6.04 14.64
N MET A 118 -9.17 -4.73 14.85
CA MET A 118 -7.97 -3.89 14.77
C MET A 118 -6.92 -4.30 15.80
N ASN A 119 -7.35 -4.61 17.03
CA ASN A 119 -6.47 -5.07 18.11
C ASN A 119 -5.85 -6.42 17.77
N LEU A 120 -6.64 -7.40 17.30
CA LEU A 120 -6.15 -8.72 16.87
C LEU A 120 -5.11 -8.62 15.73
N LEU A 121 -5.21 -7.60 14.88
CA LEU A 121 -4.33 -7.41 13.74
C LEU A 121 -3.05 -6.62 14.05
N THR A 122 -2.93 -6.03 15.24
CA THR A 122 -1.84 -5.13 15.61
C THR A 122 -0.74 -5.89 16.34
N TYR A 123 0.43 -5.93 15.72
CA TYR A 123 1.63 -6.58 16.28
C TYR A 123 2.76 -5.56 16.36
N GLU A 124 2.85 -4.84 17.48
CA GLU A 124 3.74 -3.68 17.65
C GLU A 124 5.21 -4.00 17.32
N ASN A 125 5.72 -5.15 17.79
CA ASN A 125 7.09 -5.58 17.50
C ASN A 125 7.36 -5.73 16.00
N VAL A 126 6.38 -6.28 15.25
CA VAL A 126 6.49 -6.43 13.79
C VAL A 126 6.44 -5.06 13.11
N GLU A 127 5.57 -4.16 13.58
CA GLU A 127 5.48 -2.79 13.03
C GLU A 127 6.79 -2.02 13.24
N GLN A 128 7.40 -2.11 14.43
CA GLN A 128 8.69 -1.47 14.70
C GLN A 128 9.82 -2.07 13.84
N MET A 129 9.84 -3.39 13.66
CA MET A 129 10.78 -4.04 12.74
C MET A 129 10.58 -3.59 11.29
N VAL A 130 9.34 -3.41 10.84
CA VAL A 130 9.04 -2.91 9.50
C VAL A 130 9.57 -1.49 9.32
N LYS A 131 9.33 -0.58 10.28
CA LYS A 131 9.84 0.80 10.26
C LYS A 131 11.37 0.84 10.11
N LYS A 132 12.09 0.15 11.01
CA LYS A 132 13.56 0.05 10.98
C LYS A 132 14.08 -0.54 9.67
N ARG A 133 13.42 -1.57 9.14
CA ARG A 133 13.83 -2.22 7.88
C ARG A 133 13.63 -1.31 6.67
N VAL A 134 12.51 -0.58 6.63
CA VAL A 134 12.21 0.37 5.54
C VAL A 134 13.20 1.52 5.54
N GLU A 135 13.48 2.08 6.72
CA GLU A 135 14.51 3.12 6.88
C GLU A 135 15.88 2.65 6.37
N LYS A 136 16.32 1.44 6.79
CA LYS A 136 17.58 0.86 6.32
C LYS A 136 17.60 0.68 4.80
N LYS A 137 16.48 0.29 4.17
CA LYS A 137 16.40 0.17 2.71
C LYS A 137 16.49 1.54 2.03
N ALA A 138 15.83 2.55 2.57
CA ALA A 138 15.92 3.92 2.06
C ALA A 138 17.34 4.47 2.17
N MET A 139 18.05 4.18 3.26
CA MET A 139 19.47 4.51 3.39
C MET A 139 20.29 3.87 2.28
N VAL A 140 20.19 2.55 2.10
CA VAL A 140 21.01 1.80 1.13
C VAL A 140 20.71 2.22 -0.32
N LEU A 141 19.45 2.43 -0.67
CA LEU A 141 19.04 2.75 -2.06
C LEU A 141 19.12 4.25 -2.38
N GLY A 142 19.03 5.10 -1.35
CA GLY A 142 19.05 6.56 -1.49
C GLY A 142 20.45 7.17 -1.47
N GLN A 143 21.46 6.40 -1.07
CA GLN A 143 22.86 6.82 -1.01
C GLN A 143 23.42 7.19 -2.40
N GLU A 144 24.15 8.29 -2.46
CA GLU A 144 25.03 8.58 -3.60
C GLU A 144 26.20 7.58 -3.62
N VAL A 145 26.33 6.83 -4.71
CA VAL A 145 27.41 5.86 -4.91
C VAL A 145 28.53 6.53 -5.71
N SER A 146 29.69 6.72 -5.08
CA SER A 146 30.88 7.32 -5.70
C SER A 146 32.04 6.31 -5.73
N LEU A 147 32.86 6.35 -6.79
CA LEU A 147 34.03 5.47 -6.96
C LEU A 147 35.26 5.90 -6.15
N GLY A 148 35.26 7.13 -5.60
CA GLY A 148 36.35 7.69 -4.80
C GLY A 148 36.24 7.33 -3.31
N ASN A 149 37.38 7.23 -2.63
CA ASN A 149 37.46 6.95 -1.20
C ASN A 149 37.09 8.20 -0.38
N ASP A 150 35.83 8.62 -0.45
CA ASP A 150 35.28 9.74 0.33
C ASP A 150 35.02 9.26 1.77
N GLY A 151 36.09 8.96 2.51
CA GLY A 151 36.06 8.45 3.88
C GLY A 151 35.49 9.42 4.93
N ASP A 152 34.95 10.58 4.53
CA ASP A 152 34.50 11.63 5.46
C ASP A 152 33.34 12.50 4.94
N LYS A 153 32.68 12.13 3.83
CA LYS A 153 31.49 12.86 3.38
C LYS A 153 30.24 12.33 4.07
N GLN A 154 29.54 13.20 4.77
CA GLN A 154 28.24 12.94 5.37
C GLN A 154 27.32 12.34 4.30
N ALA A 155 26.76 11.15 4.58
CA ALA A 155 25.95 10.42 3.60
C ALA A 155 24.79 11.29 3.11
N ARG A 156 24.84 11.68 1.83
CA ARG A 156 23.74 12.38 1.17
C ARG A 156 22.75 11.36 0.63
N PHE A 157 21.49 11.54 0.99
CA PHE A 157 20.39 10.71 0.51
C PHE A 157 19.50 11.53 -0.40
N LYS A 158 19.05 10.95 -1.52
CA LYS A 158 18.09 11.60 -2.43
C LYS A 158 16.74 11.91 -1.76
N VAL A 159 16.35 11.06 -0.82
CA VAL A 159 15.15 11.22 0.04
C VAL A 159 15.58 10.90 1.45
N ASP A 160 15.14 11.69 2.42
CA ASP A 160 15.40 11.43 3.83
C ASP A 160 14.84 10.05 4.24
N PRO A 161 15.68 9.09 4.68
CA PRO A 161 15.22 7.77 5.12
C PRO A 161 14.17 7.82 6.24
N SER A 162 14.20 8.84 7.08
CA SER A 162 13.24 9.03 8.18
C SER A 162 11.84 9.30 7.65
N VAL A 163 11.71 10.05 6.54
CA VAL A 163 10.43 10.31 5.86
C VAL A 163 9.84 9.01 5.31
N VAL A 164 10.66 8.10 4.80
CA VAL A 164 10.21 6.79 4.31
C VAL A 164 9.75 5.89 5.46
N SER A 165 10.46 5.92 6.59
CA SER A 165 10.06 5.21 7.82
C SER A 165 8.71 5.71 8.35
N ARG A 166 8.56 7.05 8.41
CA ARG A 166 7.31 7.74 8.78
C ARG A 166 6.18 7.40 7.82
N LEU A 167 6.43 7.39 6.51
CA LEU A 167 5.47 6.99 5.48
C LEU A 167 4.85 5.63 5.80
N TYR A 168 5.70 4.65 6.10
CA TYR A 168 5.25 3.31 6.44
C TYR A 168 4.48 3.26 7.75
N GLY A 169 4.97 3.97 8.77
CA GLY A 169 4.39 4.00 10.11
C GLY A 169 3.03 4.66 10.20
N ASP A 170 2.90 5.84 9.62
CA ASP A 170 1.78 6.74 9.87
C ASP A 170 0.62 6.49 8.89
N TRP A 171 0.91 5.98 7.68
CA TRP A 171 -0.11 5.80 6.65
C TRP A 171 -0.18 4.38 6.07
N ILE A 172 0.93 3.82 5.55
CA ILE A 172 0.85 2.53 4.83
C ILE A 172 0.37 1.40 5.75
N MET A 173 0.96 1.23 6.94
CA MET A 173 0.56 0.17 7.86
C MET A 173 -0.87 0.37 8.38
N PRO A 174 -1.27 1.56 8.88
CA PRO A 174 -2.65 1.82 9.30
C PRO A 174 -3.68 1.56 8.19
N PHE A 175 -3.44 2.03 6.97
CA PHE A 175 -4.37 1.80 5.86
C PHE A 175 -4.42 0.33 5.44
N THR A 176 -3.30 -0.39 5.51
CA THR A 176 -3.27 -1.84 5.28
C THR A 176 -4.09 -2.59 6.35
N LYS A 177 -4.02 -2.17 7.62
CA LYS A 177 -4.86 -2.74 8.69
C LYS A 177 -6.33 -2.39 8.49
N LEU A 178 -6.66 -1.18 8.05
CA LEU A 178 -8.03 -0.81 7.70
C LEU A 178 -8.60 -1.71 6.59
N VAL A 179 -7.81 -2.01 5.56
CA VAL A 179 -8.21 -2.98 4.51
C VAL A 179 -8.44 -4.37 5.10
N GLN A 180 -7.55 -4.85 5.98
CA GLN A 180 -7.70 -6.15 6.65
C GLN A 180 -9.01 -6.22 7.46
N VAL A 181 -9.30 -5.20 8.27
CA VAL A 181 -10.54 -5.13 9.06
C VAL A 181 -11.78 -5.17 8.16
N GLU A 182 -11.81 -4.33 7.12
CA GLU A 182 -12.93 -4.28 6.18
C GLU A 182 -13.14 -5.61 5.44
N TYR A 183 -12.06 -6.32 5.15
CA TYR A 183 -12.11 -7.65 4.55
C TYR A 183 -12.69 -8.67 5.52
N LEU A 184 -12.19 -8.73 6.75
CA LEU A 184 -12.66 -9.67 7.77
C LEU A 184 -14.13 -9.46 8.10
N LEU A 185 -14.60 -8.22 8.18
CA LEU A 185 -16.02 -7.91 8.43
C LEU A 185 -16.97 -8.52 7.38
N ARG A 186 -16.50 -8.83 6.19
CA ARG A 186 -17.27 -9.42 5.07
C ARG A 186 -16.89 -10.88 4.81
N ARG A 187 -16.08 -11.47 5.68
CA ARG A 187 -15.47 -12.78 5.44
C ARG A 187 -16.41 -13.95 5.70
N LEU A 188 -17.47 -13.73 6.48
CA LEU A 188 -18.51 -14.70 6.83
C LEU A 188 -19.86 -14.38 6.18
N ASP A 189 -19.88 -13.44 5.23
CA ASP A 189 -21.09 -13.06 4.49
C ASP A 189 -21.52 -14.15 3.50
#